data_AF-A0A6P1GT40-F1
#
_entry.id   AF-A0A6P1GT40-F1
#
_cell.length_a   1.000
_cell.length_b   1.000
_cell.length_c   1.000
_cell.angle_alpha   90.00
_cell.angle_beta   90.00
_cell.angle_gamma   90.00
#
_symmetry.space_group_name_H-M   'P 1'
#
loop_
_entity.id
_entity.type
_entity.pdbx_description
1 polymer ?
#
loop_
_entity_poly.entity_id
_entity_poly.type
_entity_poly.pdbx_seq_one_letter_code
_entity_poly.pdbx_strand_id
1 'polypeptide(L)'
;MESHQRVDDLFSHFSLASAPDYRAFLRAHARAIAALEPVAQPDSPRLALMAQDLAALGEAMPAPLSMPSTGGDGFRWGLLYALEGSRLGGAMLARQVAQDLPRAYLSAVHGKGGWVAFQQQLDDVAAKGDQDWLDDAIAGARTAFTLFEAGARAEREVACD
;
A
#
# COMPACT_ATOMS: atom_id res chain seq x y z
N MET A 1 10.01 11.75 3.00
CA MET A 1 8.99 12.52 3.74
C MET A 1 7.99 13.17 2.80
N GLU A 2 8.42 13.88 1.74
CA GLU A 2 7.48 14.55 0.82
C GLU A 2 6.52 13.59 0.08
N SER A 3 7.00 12.44 -0.43
CA SER A 3 6.14 11.45 -1.10
C SER A 3 5.10 10.81 -0.18
N HIS A 4 5.42 10.60 1.10
CA HIS A 4 4.46 10.07 2.07
C HIS A 4 3.36 11.10 2.36
N GLN A 5 3.74 12.37 2.57
CA GLN A 5 2.78 13.44 2.81
C GLN A 5 1.83 13.63 1.63
N ARG A 6 2.34 13.59 0.39
CA ARG A 6 1.50 13.70 -0.81
C ARG A 6 0.48 12.56 -0.92
N VAL A 7 0.88 11.33 -0.60
CA VAL A 7 -0.04 10.18 -0.55
C VAL A 7 -1.10 10.41 0.55
N ASP A 8 -0.69 10.79 1.76
CA ASP A 8 -1.62 11.08 2.86
C ASP A 8 -2.64 12.18 2.48
N ASP A 9 -2.17 13.27 1.87
CA ASP A 9 -3.01 14.38 1.43
C ASP A 9 -4.05 13.91 0.39
N LEU A 10 -3.61 13.13 -0.60
CA LEU A 10 -4.50 12.58 -1.63
C LEU A 10 -5.55 11.64 -1.03
N PHE A 11 -5.17 10.77 -0.09
CA PHE A 11 -6.08 9.82 0.54
C PHE A 11 -6.99 10.45 1.59
N SER A 12 -6.60 11.59 2.19
CA SER A 12 -7.42 12.34 3.14
C SER A 12 -8.76 12.83 2.57
N HIS A 13 -8.88 12.87 1.24
CA HIS A 13 -10.11 13.24 0.54
C HIS A 13 -11.19 12.15 0.59
N PHE A 14 -10.85 10.90 0.87
CA PHE A 14 -11.83 9.82 0.97
C PHE A 14 -12.33 9.70 2.41
N SER A 15 -13.63 9.93 2.63
CA SER A 15 -14.23 9.69 3.94
C SER A 15 -14.40 8.18 4.19
N LEU A 16 -13.66 7.62 5.15
CA LEU A 16 -13.78 6.19 5.50
C LEU A 16 -15.11 5.82 6.19
N ALA A 17 -15.88 6.82 6.61
CA ALA A 17 -17.23 6.64 7.15
C ALA A 17 -18.32 6.64 6.06
N SER A 18 -17.99 7.03 4.83
CA SER A 18 -18.89 7.06 3.68
C SER A 18 -18.68 5.83 2.83
N ALA A 19 -19.72 5.00 2.63
CA ALA A 19 -19.57 3.77 1.85
C ALA A 19 -19.09 4.02 0.39
N PRO A 20 -19.58 5.04 -0.35
CA PRO A 20 -19.02 5.39 -1.67
C PRO A 20 -17.52 5.76 -1.62
N ASP A 21 -17.13 6.67 -0.73
CA ASP A 21 -15.73 7.10 -0.64
C ASP A 21 -14.82 5.97 -0.17
N TYR A 22 -15.31 5.11 0.73
CA TYR A 22 -14.56 3.95 1.20
C TYR A 22 -14.35 2.91 0.10
N ARG A 23 -15.35 2.68 -0.77
CA ARG A 23 -15.16 1.85 -1.98
C ARG A 23 -14.07 2.44 -2.88
N ALA A 24 -14.11 3.74 -3.15
CA ALA A 24 -13.09 4.43 -3.95
C ALA A 24 -11.70 4.32 -3.31
N PHE A 25 -11.60 4.51 -1.99
CA PHE A 25 -10.37 4.33 -1.22
C PHE A 25 -9.79 2.92 -1.37
N LEU A 26 -10.63 1.87 -1.24
CA LEU A 26 -10.20 0.48 -1.37
C LEU A 26 -9.80 0.15 -2.81
N ARG A 27 -10.55 0.62 -3.82
CA ARG A 27 -10.19 0.44 -5.24
C ARG A 27 -8.84 1.09 -5.55
N ALA A 28 -8.60 2.31 -5.07
CA ALA A 28 -7.31 2.99 -5.21
C ALA A 28 -6.14 2.17 -4.62
N HIS A 29 -6.31 1.64 -3.40
CA HIS A 29 -5.32 0.76 -2.79
C HIS A 29 -5.15 -0.55 -3.54
N ALA A 30 -6.24 -1.18 -3.98
CA ALA A 30 -6.22 -2.45 -4.68
C ALA A 30 -5.40 -2.38 -5.97
N ARG A 31 -5.54 -1.28 -6.73
CA ARG A 31 -4.77 -1.03 -7.95
C ARG A 31 -3.25 -1.02 -7.71
N ALA A 32 -2.81 -0.36 -6.63
CA ALA A 32 -1.40 -0.29 -6.27
C ALA A 32 -0.90 -1.62 -5.69
N ILE A 33 -1.62 -2.21 -4.75
CA ILE A 33 -1.20 -3.44 -4.06
C ILE A 33 -1.14 -4.63 -5.01
N ALA A 34 -2.11 -4.76 -5.91
CA ALA A 34 -2.10 -5.83 -6.92
C ALA A 34 -0.90 -5.74 -7.87
N ALA A 35 -0.33 -4.54 -8.06
CA ALA A 35 0.88 -4.32 -8.83
C ALA A 35 2.15 -4.61 -8.00
N LEU A 36 2.14 -4.20 -6.73
CA LEU A 36 3.31 -4.22 -5.84
C LEU A 36 3.60 -5.60 -5.22
N GLU A 37 2.59 -6.28 -4.67
CA GLU A 37 2.79 -7.52 -3.91
C GLU A 37 3.48 -8.65 -4.69
N PRO A 38 3.18 -8.90 -5.98
CA PRO A 38 3.86 -9.94 -6.75
C PRO A 38 5.38 -9.73 -6.88
N VAL A 39 5.82 -8.47 -6.87
CA VAL A 39 7.24 -8.11 -6.96
C VAL A 39 7.87 -8.07 -5.57
N ALA A 40 7.23 -7.38 -4.62
CA ALA A 40 7.75 -7.18 -3.26
C ALA A 40 7.84 -8.47 -2.44
N GLN A 41 6.91 -9.41 -2.69
CA GLN A 41 6.81 -10.71 -2.02
C GLN A 41 6.81 -10.60 -0.48
N PRO A 42 5.84 -9.88 0.13
CA PRO A 42 5.73 -9.81 1.58
C PRO A 42 5.39 -11.19 2.18
N ASP A 43 5.91 -11.48 3.38
CA ASP A 43 5.59 -12.71 4.12
C ASP A 43 4.10 -12.81 4.48
N SER A 44 3.43 -11.67 4.60
CA SER A 44 2.00 -11.55 4.91
C SER A 44 1.29 -10.69 3.86
N PRO A 45 1.00 -11.24 2.66
CA PRO A 45 0.31 -10.51 1.60
C PRO A 45 -1.13 -10.14 2.02
N ARG A 46 -1.63 -9.01 1.54
CA ARG A 46 -2.96 -8.46 1.86
C ARG A 46 -3.91 -8.45 0.69
N LEU A 47 -3.48 -8.81 -0.52
CA LEU A 47 -4.34 -8.81 -1.71
C LEU A 47 -5.62 -9.66 -1.55
N ALA A 48 -5.54 -10.80 -0.87
CA ALA A 48 -6.73 -11.63 -0.60
C ALA A 48 -7.73 -10.94 0.35
N LEU A 49 -7.23 -10.24 1.36
CA LEU A 49 -8.07 -9.47 2.30
C LEU A 49 -8.70 -8.25 1.61
N MET A 50 -7.95 -7.60 0.71
CA MET A 50 -8.47 -6.54 -0.14
C MET A 50 -9.61 -7.04 -1.04
N ALA A 51 -9.42 -8.20 -1.70
CA ALA A 51 -10.45 -8.81 -2.54
C ALA A 51 -11.70 -9.19 -1.72
N GLN A 52 -11.53 -9.68 -0.51
CA GLN A 52 -12.63 -9.98 0.42
C GLN A 52 -13.43 -8.72 0.78
N ASP A 53 -12.76 -7.63 1.18
CA ASP A 53 -13.43 -6.39 1.56
C ASP A 53 -14.17 -5.76 0.37
N LEU A 54 -13.57 -5.75 -0.83
CA LEU A 54 -14.23 -5.27 -2.05
C LEU A 54 -15.46 -6.12 -2.41
N ALA A 55 -15.33 -7.45 -2.38
CA ALA A 55 -16.46 -8.34 -2.67
C ALA A 55 -17.63 -8.13 -1.69
N ALA A 56 -17.34 -7.91 -0.39
CA ALA A 56 -18.35 -7.60 0.61
C ALA A 56 -19.06 -6.25 0.36
N LEU A 57 -18.42 -5.33 -0.37
CA LEU A 57 -19.00 -4.06 -0.80
C LEU A 57 -19.75 -4.13 -2.16
N GLY A 58 -19.76 -5.30 -2.80
CA GLY A 58 -20.31 -5.52 -4.13
C GLY A 58 -19.37 -5.11 -5.27
N GLU A 59 -18.09 -4.91 -4.98
CA GLU A 59 -17.07 -4.47 -5.93
C GLU A 59 -16.21 -5.64 -6.42
N ALA A 60 -15.79 -5.59 -7.68
CA ALA A 60 -14.76 -6.47 -8.21
C ALA A 60 -13.37 -5.88 -7.95
N MET A 61 -12.34 -6.74 -7.94
CA MET A 61 -10.95 -6.26 -7.95
C MET A 61 -10.69 -5.40 -9.20
N PRO A 62 -10.22 -4.15 -9.06
CA PRO A 62 -9.86 -3.34 -10.20
C PRO A 62 -8.59 -3.88 -10.87
N ALA A 63 -8.41 -3.55 -12.15
CA ALA A 63 -7.17 -3.87 -12.86
C ALA A 63 -5.96 -3.21 -12.15
N PRO A 64 -4.85 -3.95 -11.95
CA PRO A 64 -3.64 -3.41 -11.33
C PRO A 64 -3.06 -2.26 -12.17
N LEU A 65 -2.36 -1.34 -11.51
CA LEU A 65 -1.53 -0.37 -12.21
C LEU A 65 -0.32 -1.05 -12.84
N SER A 66 0.19 -0.47 -13.93
CA SER A 66 1.42 -0.95 -14.55
C SER A 66 2.61 -0.66 -13.66
N MET A 67 3.33 -1.71 -13.26
CA MET A 67 4.65 -1.56 -12.65
C MET A 67 5.64 -1.06 -13.71
N PRO A 68 6.42 0.00 -13.44
CA PRO A 68 7.60 0.27 -14.24
C PRO A 68 8.61 -0.89 -14.13
N SER A 69 9.53 -0.99 -15.08
CA SER A 69 10.58 -2.02 -15.12
C SER A 69 11.19 -2.27 -13.74
N THR A 70 11.27 -3.53 -13.32
CA THR A 70 11.76 -3.93 -12.00
C THR A 70 13.28 -3.75 -11.91
N GLY A 71 13.76 -3.09 -10.84
CA GLY A 71 15.19 -3.02 -10.50
C GLY A 71 15.71 -4.32 -9.87
N GLY A 72 16.93 -4.28 -9.31
CA GLY A 72 17.56 -5.41 -8.62
C GLY A 72 16.94 -5.72 -7.26
N ASP A 73 17.64 -6.50 -6.42
CA ASP A 73 17.12 -6.90 -5.10
C ASP A 73 16.81 -5.71 -4.18
N GLY A 74 17.60 -4.64 -4.24
CA GLY A 74 17.34 -3.41 -3.50
C GLY A 74 15.95 -2.84 -3.81
N PHE A 75 15.59 -2.80 -5.10
CA PHE A 75 14.29 -2.29 -5.55
C PHE A 75 13.14 -3.04 -4.91
N ARG A 76 13.22 -4.37 -4.86
CA ARG A 76 12.23 -5.21 -4.18
C ARG A 76 12.10 -4.85 -2.70
N TRP A 77 13.21 -4.67 -1.98
CA TRP A 77 13.20 -4.24 -0.58
C TRP A 77 12.60 -2.85 -0.38
N GLY A 78 12.83 -1.94 -1.33
CA GLY A 78 12.19 -0.63 -1.35
C GLY A 78 10.66 -0.71 -1.43
N LEU A 79 10.13 -1.54 -2.33
CA LEU A 79 8.68 -1.78 -2.42
C LEU A 79 8.14 -2.38 -1.11
N LEU A 80 8.85 -3.37 -0.57
CA LEU A 80 8.47 -4.04 0.67
C LEU A 80 8.45 -3.07 1.85
N TYR A 81 9.43 -2.18 1.97
CA TYR A 81 9.46 -1.12 2.97
C TYR A 81 8.19 -0.26 2.94
N ALA A 82 7.75 0.18 1.76
CA ALA A 82 6.54 0.98 1.63
C ALA A 82 5.28 0.18 2.01
N LEU A 83 5.18 -1.09 1.58
CA LEU A 83 4.05 -1.96 1.95
C LEU A 83 3.99 -2.22 3.45
N GLU A 84 5.11 -2.55 4.08
CA GLU A 84 5.17 -2.81 5.51
C GLU A 84 4.94 -1.55 6.35
N GLY A 85 5.43 -0.39 5.89
CA GLY A 85 5.15 0.90 6.49
C GLY A 85 3.66 1.27 6.43
N SER A 86 2.98 0.99 5.32
CA SER A 86 1.54 1.31 5.15
C SER A 86 0.63 0.64 6.20
N ARG A 87 1.09 -0.48 6.79
CA ARG A 87 0.36 -1.21 7.85
C ARG A 87 0.29 -0.45 9.16
N LEU A 88 1.25 0.45 9.42
CA LEU A 88 1.28 1.27 10.63
C LEU A 88 0.11 2.28 10.63
N GLY A 89 -0.11 2.94 9.49
CA GLY A 89 -1.25 3.83 9.28
C GLY A 89 -2.58 3.08 9.20
N GLY A 90 -2.57 1.85 8.66
CA GLY A 90 -3.76 1.00 8.52
C GLY A 90 -4.54 0.81 9.83
N ALA A 91 -3.86 0.64 10.97
CA ALA A 91 -4.50 0.50 12.28
C ALA A 91 -5.35 1.72 12.67
N MET A 92 -4.87 2.92 12.32
CA MET A 92 -5.55 4.18 12.60
C MET A 92 -6.72 4.38 11.61
N LEU A 93 -6.51 4.09 10.33
CA LEU A 93 -7.56 4.16 9.30
C LEU A 93 -8.70 3.17 9.59
N ALA A 94 -8.39 1.94 10.04
CA ALA A 94 -9.39 0.92 10.39
C ALA A 94 -10.37 1.35 11.51
N ARG A 95 -9.97 2.32 12.35
CA ARG A 95 -10.83 2.90 13.40
C ARG A 95 -11.79 3.97 12.88
N GLN A 96 -11.51 4.54 11.71
CA GLN A 96 -12.34 5.55 11.06
C GLN A 96 -13.40 4.93 10.13
N VAL A 97 -13.22 3.65 9.76
CA VAL A 97 -14.19 2.89 8.96
C VAL A 97 -15.51 2.75 9.74
N ALA A 98 -16.63 3.02 9.08
CA ALA A 98 -17.96 2.83 9.67
C ALA A 98 -18.16 1.38 10.15
N GLN A 99 -18.94 1.19 11.23
CA GLN A 99 -19.02 -0.08 11.95
C GLN A 99 -19.55 -1.26 11.10
N ASP A 100 -20.36 -0.96 10.09
CA ASP A 100 -21.01 -1.91 9.18
C ASP A 100 -20.20 -2.19 7.91
N LEU A 101 -19.07 -1.52 7.70
CA LEU A 101 -18.21 -1.70 6.54
C LEU A 101 -17.07 -2.71 6.80
N PRO A 102 -16.67 -3.49 5.78
CA PRO A 102 -15.61 -4.48 5.92
C PRO A 102 -14.25 -3.80 6.07
N ARG A 103 -13.35 -4.40 6.87
CA ARG A 103 -12.06 -3.79 7.23
C ARG A 103 -10.93 -4.80 7.42
N ALA A 104 -11.04 -5.99 6.84
CA ALA A 104 -10.03 -7.03 6.98
C ALA A 104 -8.67 -6.56 6.44
N TYR A 105 -8.67 -5.84 5.31
CA TYR A 105 -7.48 -5.27 4.69
C TYR A 105 -6.77 -4.25 5.60
N LEU A 106 -7.50 -3.27 6.12
CA LEU A 106 -6.93 -2.22 6.99
C LEU A 106 -6.56 -2.75 8.38
N SER A 107 -7.22 -3.82 8.84
CA SER A 107 -6.93 -4.47 10.12
C SER A 107 -5.74 -5.43 10.04
N ALA A 108 -5.21 -5.72 8.85
CA ALA A 108 -4.05 -6.59 8.63
C ALA A 108 -2.72 -5.89 8.96
N VAL A 109 -2.60 -5.49 10.23
CA VAL A 109 -1.48 -4.69 10.75
C VAL A 109 -0.38 -5.56 11.34
N HIS A 110 0.77 -4.95 11.64
CA HIS A 110 1.85 -5.64 12.34
C HIS A 110 1.41 -6.15 13.70
N GLY A 111 1.78 -7.40 14.02
CA GLY A 111 1.77 -7.90 15.40
C GLY A 111 2.76 -7.14 16.29
N LYS A 112 2.70 -7.38 17.60
CA LYS A 112 3.62 -6.74 18.56
C LYS A 112 5.08 -7.00 18.16
N GLY A 113 5.81 -5.93 17.84
CA GLY A 113 7.23 -6.00 17.43
C GLY A 113 7.47 -6.32 15.94
N GLY A 114 6.42 -6.58 15.14
CA GLY A 114 6.57 -6.94 13.72
C GLY A 114 7.29 -5.89 12.89
N TRP A 115 6.94 -4.61 13.08
CA TRP A 115 7.63 -3.50 12.40
C TRP A 115 9.10 -3.36 12.80
N VAL A 116 9.43 -3.62 14.07
CA VAL A 116 10.83 -3.58 14.54
C VAL A 116 11.61 -4.74 13.95
N ALA A 117 11.03 -5.94 13.91
CA ALA A 117 11.65 -7.11 13.30
C ALA A 117 11.90 -6.90 11.79
N PHE A 118 10.94 -6.31 11.08
CA PHE A 118 11.12 -5.96 9.67
C PHE A 118 12.26 -4.95 9.47
N GLN A 119 12.33 -3.89 10.27
CA GLN A 119 13.43 -2.91 10.18
C GLN A 119 14.79 -3.57 10.42
N GLN A 120 14.90 -4.49 11.38
CA GLN A 120 16.14 -5.25 11.63
C GLN A 120 16.54 -6.08 10.41
N GLN A 121 15.59 -6.76 9.77
CA GLN A 121 15.86 -7.52 8.54
C GLN A 121 16.33 -6.60 7.41
N LEU A 122 15.70 -5.43 7.25
CA LEU A 122 16.09 -4.43 6.25
C LEU A 122 17.50 -3.89 6.51
N ASP A 123 17.83 -3.58 7.77
CA ASP A 123 19.16 -3.12 8.16
C ASP A 123 20.23 -4.21 7.90
N ASP A 124 19.93 -5.48 8.19
CA ASP A 124 20.84 -6.61 7.98
C ASP A 124 21.16 -6.87 6.49
N VAL A 125 20.19 -6.63 5.60
CA VAL A 125 20.44 -6.74 4.15
C VAL A 125 21.12 -5.50 3.61
N ALA A 126 20.74 -4.30 4.08
CA ALA A 126 21.36 -3.04 3.68
C ALA A 126 22.84 -2.99 4.07
N ALA A 127 23.22 -3.55 5.23
CA ALA A 127 24.61 -3.63 5.67
C ALA A 127 25.51 -4.50 4.76
N LYS A 128 24.90 -5.36 3.93
CA LYS A 128 25.59 -6.21 2.95
C LYS A 128 25.52 -5.64 1.54
N GLY A 129 24.61 -4.69 1.30
CA GLY A 129 24.46 -3.98 0.04
C GLY A 129 25.50 -2.90 -0.14
N ASP A 130 25.76 -2.54 -1.39
CA ASP A 130 26.56 -1.39 -1.77
C ASP A 130 25.67 -0.16 -2.06
N GLN A 131 26.27 0.90 -2.60
CA GLN A 131 25.54 2.11 -2.94
C GLN A 131 24.47 1.86 -4.02
N ASP A 132 24.74 0.99 -4.99
CA ASP A 132 23.80 0.67 -6.06
C ASP A 132 22.57 -0.05 -5.49
N TRP A 133 22.75 -0.97 -4.53
CA TRP A 133 21.64 -1.60 -3.83
C TRP A 133 20.78 -0.58 -3.06
N LEU A 134 21.41 0.39 -2.40
CA LEU A 134 20.71 1.43 -1.65
C LEU A 134 19.91 2.36 -2.59
N ASP A 135 20.49 2.74 -3.71
CA ASP A 135 19.84 3.56 -4.73
C ASP A 135 18.62 2.83 -5.33
N ASP A 136 18.78 1.53 -5.58
CA ASP A 136 17.68 0.63 -6.00
C ASP A 136 16.56 0.59 -4.95
N ALA A 137 16.89 0.44 -3.66
CA ALA A 137 15.90 0.44 -2.57
C ALA A 137 15.14 1.76 -2.45
N ILE A 138 15.83 2.89 -2.60
CA ILE A 138 15.19 4.20 -2.62
C ILE A 138 14.27 4.32 -3.85
N ALA A 139 14.71 3.85 -5.02
CA ALA A 139 13.90 3.84 -6.24
C ALA A 139 12.63 2.98 -6.06
N GLY A 140 12.76 1.79 -5.49
CA GLY A 140 11.63 0.91 -5.17
C GLY A 140 10.60 1.58 -4.26
N ALA A 141 11.06 2.15 -3.14
CA ALA A 141 10.15 2.85 -2.22
C ALA A 141 9.42 4.00 -2.91
N ARG A 142 10.11 4.80 -3.72
CA ARG A 142 9.51 5.89 -4.51
C ARG A 142 8.47 5.37 -5.50
N THR A 143 8.77 4.27 -6.22
CA THR A 143 7.81 3.64 -7.14
C THR A 143 6.53 3.21 -6.41
N ALA A 144 6.64 2.63 -5.22
CA ALA A 144 5.47 2.26 -4.44
C ALA A 144 4.60 3.47 -4.10
N PHE A 145 5.20 4.58 -3.61
CA PHE A 145 4.45 5.81 -3.36
C PHE A 145 3.79 6.36 -4.64
N THR A 146 4.50 6.40 -5.77
CA THR A 146 3.94 6.84 -7.06
C THR A 146 2.72 6.00 -7.48
N LEU A 147 2.72 4.69 -7.24
CA LEU A 147 1.58 3.83 -7.57
C LEU A 147 0.38 4.08 -6.65
N PHE A 148 0.61 4.32 -5.36
CA PHE A 148 -0.46 4.75 -4.45
C PHE A 148 -1.05 6.11 -4.86
N GLU A 149 -0.20 7.09 -5.23
CA GLU A 149 -0.67 8.38 -5.75
C GLU A 149 -1.50 8.21 -7.03
N ALA A 150 -1.04 7.39 -7.98
CA ALA A 150 -1.75 7.12 -9.23
C ALA A 150 -3.10 6.42 -8.98
N GLY A 151 -3.14 5.48 -8.03
CA GLY A 151 -4.38 4.81 -7.60
C GLY A 151 -5.40 5.80 -7.04
N ALA A 152 -4.97 6.70 -6.14
CA ALA A 152 -5.83 7.73 -5.59
C ALA A 152 -6.37 8.69 -6.66
N ARG A 153 -5.53 9.11 -7.61
CA ARG A 153 -5.93 10.00 -8.71
C ARG A 153 -6.97 9.37 -9.63
N ALA A 154 -6.78 8.11 -10.02
CA ALA A 154 -7.71 7.39 -10.88
C ALA A 154 -9.14 7.33 -10.30
N GLU A 155 -9.27 7.18 -8.98
CA GLU A 155 -10.58 7.12 -8.34
C GLU A 155 -11.19 8.50 -8.06
N ARG A 156 -10.37 9.56 -8.01
CA ARG A 156 -10.86 10.94 -7.92
C ARG A 156 -11.41 11.46 -9.24
N GLU A 157 -10.78 11.11 -10.36
CA GLU A 157 -11.23 11.52 -11.69
C GLU A 157 -12.62 10.93 -12.00
N VAL A 158 -12.86 9.68 -11.62
CA VAL A 158 -14.15 9.00 -11.78
C VAL A 158 -15.27 9.63 -10.94
N ALA A 159 -14.95 10.27 -9.80
CA ALA A 159 -15.96 10.91 -8.95
C ALA A 159 -16.39 12.31 -9.45
N CYS A 160 -15.69 12.88 -10.43
CA CYS A 160 -16.01 14.19 -11.01
C CYS A 160 -16.82 14.12 -12.31
N ASP A 161 -17.06 12.92 -12.85
CA ASP A 161 -17.90 12.64 -14.02
C ASP A 161 -19.33 12.19 -13.60
#